data_AF-A0A2P8W9R8-F1
#
_entry.id   AF-A0A2P8W9R8-F1
#
_cell.length_a   1.000
_cell.length_b   1.000
_cell.length_c   1.000
_cell.angle_alpha   90.00
_cell.angle_beta   90.00
_cell.angle_gamma   90.00
#
_symmetry.space_group_name_H-M   'P 1'
#
loop_
_entity.id
_entity.type
_entity.pdbx_description
1 polymer ?
#
loop_
_entity_poly.entity_id
_entity_poly.type
_entity_poly.pdbx_seq_one_letter_code
_entity_poly.pdbx_strand_id
1 'polypeptide(L)' 'MGIQDRAEATGKNVAGKAQEAAGKVTGDTSQEMKGKAKQGEAKAEHAKEDVKDKAKNAID' A
#
# COMPACT_ATOMS: atom_id res chain seq x y z
N MET A 1 0.85 -15.34 -3.14
CA MET A 1 0.06 -14.71 -2.07
C MET A 1 -1.21 -15.50 -1.79
N GLY A 2 -1.46 -15.82 -0.52
CA GLY A 2 -2.69 -16.51 -0.08
C GLY A 2 -3.90 -15.56 -0.04
N ILE A 3 -5.10 -16.12 0.13
CA ILE A 3 -6.35 -15.34 0.28
C ILE A 3 -6.27 -14.34 1.45
N GLN A 4 -5.57 -14.71 2.52
CA GLN A 4 -5.36 -13.85 3.70
C GLN A 4 -4.51 -12.61 3.38
N ASP A 5 -3.39 -12.74 2.68
CA ASP A 5 -2.60 -11.58 2.21
C ASP A 5 -3.44 -10.61 1.38
N ARG A 6 -4.29 -11.16 0.50
CA ARG A 6 -5.14 -10.36 -0.39
C ARG A 6 -6.21 -9.60 0.39
N ALA A 7 -6.79 -10.22 1.41
CA ALA A 7 -7.75 -9.59 2.31
C ALA A 7 -7.08 -8.49 3.17
N GLU A 8 -5.89 -8.76 3.68
CA GLU A 8 -5.14 -7.78 4.50
C GLU A 8 -4.69 -6.57 3.67
N ALA A 9 -4.22 -6.79 2.44
CA ALA A 9 -3.88 -5.72 1.50
C ALA A 9 -5.12 -4.87 1.14
N THR A 10 -6.27 -5.52 0.93
CA THR A 10 -7.54 -4.83 0.67
C THR A 10 -7.99 -4.01 1.88
N GLY A 11 -7.89 -4.58 3.09
CA GLY A 11 -8.19 -3.89 4.35
C GLY A 11 -7.31 -2.66 4.58
N LYS A 12 -5.99 -2.79 4.35
CA LYS A 12 -5.02 -1.67 4.42
C LYS A 12 -5.36 -0.56 3.42
N ASN A 13 -5.77 -0.90 2.20
CA ASN A 13 -6.18 0.07 1.18
C ASN A 13 -7.46 0.82 1.58
N VAL A 14 -8.46 0.12 2.11
CA VAL A 14 -9.73 0.73 2.55
C VAL A 14 -9.49 1.64 3.76
N ALA A 15 -8.70 1.19 4.75
CA ALA A 15 -8.34 1.99 5.91
C ALA A 15 -7.53 3.24 5.52
N GLY A 16 -6.59 3.13 4.58
CA GLY A 16 -5.83 4.26 4.07
C GLY A 16 -6.72 5.31 3.39
N LYS A 17 -7.65 4.88 2.53
CA LYS A 17 -8.63 5.77 1.89
C LYS A 17 -9.57 6.41 2.91
N ALA A 18 -9.98 5.67 3.94
CA ALA A 18 -10.81 6.21 5.02
C ALA A 18 -10.05 7.28 5.82
N GLN A 19 -8.76 7.07 6.13
CA GLN A 19 -7.92 8.10 6.77
C GLN A 19 -7.70 9.32 5.88
N GLU A 20 -7.47 9.15 4.57
CA GLU A 20 -7.37 10.27 3.64
C GLU A 20 -8.67 11.08 3.57
N ALA A 21 -9.81 10.39 3.48
CA ALA A 21 -11.12 11.03 3.46
C ALA A 21 -11.42 11.76 4.78
N ALA A 22 -11.15 11.11 5.91
CA ALA A 22 -11.31 11.73 7.23
C ALA A 22 -10.40 12.96 7.37
N GLY A 23 -9.12 12.85 7.00
CA GLY A 23 -8.16 13.96 7.03
C GLY A 23 -8.58 15.13 6.14
N LYS A 24 -9.12 14.86 4.94
CA LYS A 24 -9.69 15.91 4.08
C LYS A 24 -10.91 16.59 4.70
N VAL A 25 -11.78 15.82 5.35
CA VAL A 25 -13.00 16.34 5.99
C VAL A 25 -12.68 17.15 7.24
N THR A 26 -11.72 16.71 8.06
CA THR A 26 -11.30 17.42 9.27
C THR A 26 -10.27 18.53 9.00
N GLY A 27 -9.73 18.64 7.78
CA GLY A 27 -8.66 19.59 7.43
C GLY A 27 -7.29 19.20 7.97
N ASP A 28 -7.12 17.93 8.35
CA ASP A 28 -5.90 17.41 8.96
C ASP A 28 -4.93 16.89 7.88
N THR A 29 -4.10 17.80 7.37
CA THR A 29 -3.09 17.54 6.32
C THR A 29 -2.12 16.41 6.70
N SER A 30 -1.90 16.19 8.01
CA SER A 30 -1.01 15.15 8.52
C SER A 30 -1.59 13.74 8.28
N GLN A 31 -2.90 13.56 8.51
CA GLN A 31 -3.60 12.30 8.20
C GLN A 31 -3.60 12.02 6.68
N GLU A 32 -3.85 13.04 5.84
CA GLU A 32 -3.80 12.88 4.38
C GLU A 32 -2.40 12.45 3.90
N MET A 33 -1.36 13.13 4.36
CA MET A 33 0.02 12.80 4.00
C MET A 33 0.43 11.40 4.46
N LYS A 34 0.05 10.99 5.69
CA LYS A 34 0.33 9.63 6.19
C LYS A 34 -0.36 8.56 5.35
N GLY A 35 -1.60 8.81 4.90
CA GLY A 35 -2.33 7.90 4.01
C GLY A 35 -1.63 7.73 2.66
N LYS A 36 -1.25 8.83 2.01
CA LYS A 36 -0.51 8.82 0.74
C LYS A 36 0.88 8.19 0.87
N ALA A 37 1.61 8.48 1.96
CA ALA A 37 2.92 7.91 2.22
C ALA A 37 2.85 6.38 2.32
N LYS A 38 1.91 5.85 3.10
CA LYS A 38 1.68 4.40 3.21
C LYS A 38 1.34 3.74 1.87
N GLN A 39 0.52 4.39 1.03
CA GLN A 39 0.23 3.88 -0.31
C GLN A 39 1.46 3.89 -1.22
N GLY A 40 2.28 4.93 -1.15
CA GLY A 40 3.53 5.04 -1.91
C GLY A 40 4.55 3.97 -1.49
N GLU A 41 4.70 3.75 -0.18
CA GLU A 41 5.59 2.74 0.39
C GLU A 41 5.16 1.32 0.01
N ALA A 42 3.85 1.02 0.09
CA ALA A 42 3.30 -0.26 -0.36
C ALA A 42 3.54 -0.51 -1.85
N LYS A 43 3.36 0.50 -2.71
CA LYS A 43 3.67 0.39 -4.16
C LYS A 43 5.15 0.16 -4.41
N ALA A 44 6.01 0.84 -3.65
CA ALA A 44 7.46 0.68 -3.77
C ALA A 44 7.90 -0.72 -3.31
N GLU A 45 7.31 -1.25 -2.24
CA GLU A 45 7.57 -2.61 -1.75
C GLU A 45 7.13 -3.66 -2.78
N HIS A 46 5.92 -3.54 -3.32
CA HIS A 46 5.45 -4.40 -4.42
C HIS A 46 6.38 -4.34 -5.64
N ALA A 47 6.79 -3.14 -6.08
CA ALA A 47 7.69 -3.00 -7.22
C ALA A 47 9.06 -3.65 -6.98
N LYS A 48 9.59 -3.55 -5.75
CA LYS A 48 10.83 -4.25 -5.36
C LYS A 48 10.64 -5.76 -5.38
N GLU A 49 9.51 -6.24 -4.91
CA GLU A 49 9.16 -7.66 -4.90
C GLU A 49 9.02 -8.22 -6.32
N ASP A 50 8.30 -7.52 -7.20
CA ASP A 50 8.17 -7.85 -8.64
C ASP A 50 9.54 -7.94 -9.35
N VAL A 51 10.46 -7.01 -9.05
CA VAL A 51 11.82 -7.04 -9.61
C VAL A 51 12.60 -8.24 -9.09
N LYS A 52 12.47 -8.56 -7.80
CA LYS A 52 13.13 -9.71 -7.17
C LYS A 52 12.59 -11.03 -7.73
N ASP A 53 11.29 -11.14 -7.93
CA ASP A 53 10.63 -12.30 -8.53
C ASP A 53 11.10 -12.50 -9.97
N LYS A 54 11.14 -11.43 -10.78
CA LYS A 54 11.67 -11.49 -12.15
C LYS A 54 13.13 -11.90 -12.22
N ALA A 55 13.97 -11.37 -11.33
CA ALA A 55 15.38 -11.74 -11.28
C ALA A 55 15.55 -13.22 -10.91
N LYS A 56 14.77 -13.72 -9.95
CA LYS A 56 14.79 -15.11 -9.53
C LYS A 56 14.35 -16.04 -10.66
N ASN A 57 13.30 -15.67 -11.39
CA ASN A 57 12.78 -16.43 -12.53
C ASN A 57 13.67 -16.38 -13.78
N ALA A 58 14.65 -15.47 -13.85
CA ALA A 58 15.63 -15.38 -14.93
C ALA A 58 16.93 -16.15 -14.63
N ILE A 59 17.14 -16.54 -13.37
CA ILE A 59 18.30 -17.29 -12.89
C ILE A 59 17.98 -18.79 -12.75
N ASP A 60 16.70 -19.14 -12.56
CA ASP A 60 16.17 -20.52 -12.64
C ASP A 60 16.06 -21.00 -14.10
#